data_AF-A0A7K3NPH9-F1
#
_entry.id   AF-A0A7K3NPH9-F1
#
_cell.length_a   1.000
_cell.length_b   1.000
_cell.length_c   1.000
_cell.angle_alpha   90.00
_cell.angle_beta   90.00
_cell.angle_gamma   90.00
#
_symmetry.space_group_name_H-M   'P 1'
#
loop_
_entity.id
_entity.type
_entity.pdbx_description
1 polymer ?
#
loop_
_entity_poly.entity_id
_entity_poly.type
_entity_poly.pdbx_seq_one_letter_code
_entity_poly.pdbx_strand_id
1 'polypeptide(L)'
;MFGVLDAFAAAAGNGPNWRETWPFGPGYSEGFLSTILKFGLIAVFFLAIGLFLRFLFGPGGWMRDKEFDLPPPGDPTPREGGQT
;
A
#
# COMPACT_ATOMS: atom_id res chain seq x y z
N MET A 1 -4.37 28.27 36.46
CA MET A 1 -4.44 28.43 34.99
C MET A 1 -4.25 27.04 34.36
N PHE A 2 -5.28 26.17 34.44
CA PHE A 2 -5.21 24.77 33.96
C PHE A 2 -6.49 24.28 33.23
N GLY A 3 -7.60 25.02 33.29
CA GLY A 3 -8.90 24.53 32.82
C GLY A 3 -9.03 24.28 31.30
N VAL A 4 -8.16 24.84 30.47
CA VAL A 4 -8.20 24.59 29.01
C VAL A 4 -7.64 23.20 28.67
N LEU A 5 -6.58 22.78 29.37
CA LEU A 5 -5.98 21.45 29.19
C LEU A 5 -6.89 20.37 29.76
N ASP A 6 -7.53 20.63 30.90
CA ASP A 6 -8.51 19.73 31.52
C ASP A 6 -9.76 19.57 30.64
N ALA A 7 -10.24 20.65 30.01
CA ALA A 7 -11.36 20.61 29.07
C ALA A 7 -11.02 19.83 27.79
N PHE A 8 -9.80 19.96 27.27
CA PHE A 8 -9.33 19.20 26.11
C PHE A 8 -9.19 17.70 26.44
N ALA A 9 -8.61 17.37 27.60
CA ALA A 9 -8.49 15.99 28.06
C ALA A 9 -9.87 15.33 28.34
N ALA A 10 -10.81 16.10 28.91
CA ALA A 10 -12.19 15.64 29.11
C ALA A 10 -12.93 15.42 27.78
N ALA A 11 -12.72 16.30 26.79
CA ALA A 11 -13.28 16.12 25.44
C ALA A 11 -12.67 14.90 24.71
N ALA A 12 -11.38 14.62 24.93
CA ALA A 12 -10.70 13.45 24.39
C ALA A 12 -11.13 12.13 25.09
N GLY A 13 -11.55 12.18 26.36
CA GLY A 13 -11.94 11.02 27.15
C GLY A 13 -13.39 10.54 26.99
N ASN A 14 -14.27 11.38 26.42
CA ASN A 14 -15.71 11.11 26.31
C ASN A 14 -16.19 10.75 24.88
N GLY A 15 -15.26 10.64 23.92
CA GLY A 15 -15.54 10.18 22.57
C GLY A 15 -15.51 8.64 22.49
N PRO A 16 -16.16 8.03 21.48
CA PRO A 16 -16.05 6.58 21.25
C PRO A 16 -14.58 6.19 21.26
N ASN A 17 -14.25 5.16 22.05
CA ASN A 17 -12.86 4.74 22.24
C ASN A 17 -12.29 4.39 20.87
N TRP A 18 -11.39 5.23 20.35
CA TRP A 18 -10.91 5.12 18.97
C TRP A 18 -10.30 3.74 18.69
N ARG A 19 -9.70 3.13 19.71
CA ARG A 19 -9.20 1.75 19.65
C ARG A 19 -10.32 0.75 19.35
N GLU A 20 -11.51 0.94 19.90
CA GLU A 20 -12.68 0.08 19.71
C GLU A 20 -13.45 0.39 18.42
N THR A 21 -13.36 1.62 17.90
CA THR A 21 -14.09 2.07 16.70
C THR A 21 -13.31 1.83 15.40
N TRP A 22 -11.99 1.64 15.49
CA TRP A 22 -11.18 1.38 14.31
C TRP A 22 -11.61 0.07 13.65
N PRO A 23 -11.75 0.00 12.31
CA PRO A 23 -12.07 -1.25 11.62
C PRO A 23 -11.03 -2.36 11.86
N PHE A 24 -9.88 -2.04 12.46
CA PHE A 24 -8.87 -2.99 12.92
C PHE A 24 -8.66 -2.96 14.46
N GLY A 25 -9.71 -2.63 15.22
CA GLY A 25 -9.76 -2.58 16.70
C GLY A 25 -9.57 -3.94 17.39
N PRO A 26 -9.74 -4.03 18.74
CA PRO A 26 -9.13 -5.07 19.59
C PRO A 26 -9.68 -6.48 19.34
N GLY A 27 -9.14 -7.11 18.28
CA GLY A 27 -9.01 -8.54 18.12
C GLY A 27 -10.18 -9.29 17.49
N TYR A 28 -9.96 -10.59 17.34
CA TYR A 28 -10.84 -11.62 16.78
C TYR A 28 -12.21 -11.80 17.49
N SER A 29 -12.56 -10.91 18.43
CA SER A 29 -13.80 -10.94 19.20
C SER A 29 -15.04 -10.63 18.34
N GLU A 30 -14.87 -9.96 17.20
CA GLU A 30 -15.95 -9.64 16.25
C GLU A 30 -16.45 -10.85 15.43
N GLY A 31 -15.99 -12.06 15.74
CA GLY A 31 -16.39 -13.27 15.05
C GLY A 31 -15.61 -13.53 13.76
N PHE A 32 -15.64 -14.78 13.34
CA PHE A 32 -14.83 -15.30 12.22
C PHE A 32 -15.09 -14.57 10.90
N LEU A 33 -16.36 -14.25 10.62
CA LEU A 33 -16.75 -13.59 9.37
C LEU A 33 -16.23 -12.15 9.29
N SER A 34 -16.35 -11.37 10.38
CA SER A 34 -15.83 -9.99 10.43
C SER A 34 -14.31 -9.98 10.18
N THR A 35 -13.60 -10.92 10.83
CA THR A 35 -12.16 -11.09 10.65
C THR A 35 -11.80 -11.36 9.19
N ILE A 36 -12.48 -12.31 8.53
CA ILE A 36 -12.22 -12.62 7.12
C ILE A 36 -12.47 -11.41 6.23
N LEU A 37 -13.57 -10.68 6.44
CA LEU A 37 -13.89 -9.51 5.63
C LEU A 37 -12.82 -8.42 5.77
N LYS A 38 -12.29 -8.20 6.97
CA LYS A 38 -11.20 -7.24 7.21
C LYS A 38 -9.93 -7.64 6.46
N PHE A 39 -9.49 -8.89 6.59
CA PHE A 39 -8.31 -9.39 5.87
C PHE A 39 -8.53 -9.44 4.35
N GLY A 40 -9.72 -9.81 3.91
CA GLY A 40 -10.13 -9.79 2.50
C GLY A 40 -10.06 -8.37 1.93
N LEU A 41 -10.58 -7.38 2.66
CA LEU A 41 -10.49 -5.98 2.27
C LEU A 41 -9.05 -5.51 2.16
N ILE A 42 -8.21 -5.84 3.14
CA ILE A 42 -6.77 -5.55 3.10
C ILE A 42 -6.12 -6.18 1.86
N ALA A 43 -6.38 -7.46 1.60
CA ALA A 43 -5.83 -8.18 0.44
C ALA A 43 -6.27 -7.54 -0.89
N VAL A 44 -7.53 -7.10 -1.00
CA VAL A 44 -8.04 -6.40 -2.18
C VAL A 44 -7.29 -5.09 -2.40
N PHE A 45 -7.03 -4.31 -1.35
CA PHE A 45 -6.25 -3.07 -1.47
C PHE A 45 -4.81 -3.35 -1.88
N PHE A 46 -4.13 -4.32 -1.27
CA PHE A 46 -2.77 -4.69 -1.67
C PHE A 46 -2.70 -5.17 -3.12
N LEU A 47 -3.66 -5.97 -3.55
CA LEU A 47 -3.75 -6.41 -4.94
C LEU A 47 -4.00 -5.23 -5.88
N ALA A 48 -4.93 -4.34 -5.54
CA ALA A 48 -5.25 -3.16 -6.32
C ALA A 48 -4.04 -2.22 -6.46
N ILE A 49 -3.33 -1.95 -5.35
CA ILE A 49 -2.12 -1.13 -5.34
C ILE A 49 -1.01 -1.82 -6.15
N GLY A 50 -0.81 -3.12 -5.96
CA GLY A 50 0.17 -3.90 -6.71
C GLY A 50 -0.08 -3.86 -8.22
N LEU A 51 -1.33 -4.03 -8.65
CA LEU A 51 -1.73 -3.91 -10.05
C LEU A 51 -1.58 -2.48 -10.56
N PHE A 52 -1.95 -1.49 -9.76
CA PHE A 52 -1.81 -0.07 -10.11
C PHE A 52 -0.34 0.29 -10.35
N LEU A 53 0.55 -0.10 -9.43
CA LEU A 53 2.00 0.10 -9.59
C LEU A 53 2.56 -0.72 -10.75
N ARG A 54 2.08 -1.94 -10.96
CA ARG A 54 2.46 -2.77 -12.12
C ARG A 54 2.04 -2.15 -13.44
N PHE A 55 0.91 -1.45 -13.49
CA PHE A 55 0.46 -0.72 -14.66
C PHE A 55 1.24 0.57 -14.86
N LEU A 56 1.54 1.28 -13.77
CA LEU A 56 2.20 2.58 -13.83
C LEU A 56 3.70 2.47 -14.14
N PHE A 57 4.37 1.49 -13.53
CA PHE A 57 5.83 1.31 -13.54
C PHE A 57 6.31 -0.05 -14.06
N GLY A 58 5.42 -0.99 -14.37
CA GLY A 58 5.82 -2.26 -14.95
C GLY A 58 6.23 -2.14 -16.43
N PRO A 59 6.61 -3.24 -17.09
CA PRO A 59 6.93 -3.27 -18.51
C PRO A 59 5.87 -2.55 -19.35
N GLY A 60 6.27 -1.49 -20.07
CA GLY A 60 5.37 -0.63 -20.86
C GLY A 60 4.52 0.37 -20.06
N GLY A 61 4.78 0.55 -18.76
CA GLY A 61 4.06 1.48 -17.90
C GLY A 61 4.30 2.95 -18.28
N TRP A 62 3.27 3.78 -18.15
CA TRP A 62 3.30 5.17 -18.61
C TRP A 62 4.35 6.01 -17.89
N MET A 63 4.59 5.77 -16.60
CA MET A 63 5.59 6.51 -15.81
C MET A 63 6.91 5.73 -15.66
N ARG A 64 7.15 4.70 -16.48
CA ARG A 64 8.41 3.96 -16.42
C ARG A 64 9.51 4.71 -17.16
N ASP A 65 10.63 4.95 -16.47
CA ASP A 65 11.79 5.57 -17.09
C ASP A 65 12.42 4.66 -18.15
N LYS A 66 12.76 5.24 -19.30
CA LYS A 66 13.34 4.52 -20.45
C LYS A 66 14.73 3.96 -20.16
N GLU A 67 15.43 4.50 -19.16
CA GLU A 67 16.76 4.00 -18.75
C GLU A 67 16.69 2.57 -18.18
N PHE A 68 15.55 2.16 -17.62
CA PHE A 68 15.35 0.77 -17.17
C PHE A 68 15.16 -0.22 -18.33
N ASP A 69 14.95 0.25 -19.56
CA ASP A 69 14.88 -0.59 -20.77
C ASP A 69 16.17 -0.66 -21.56
N LEU A 70 17.15 0.18 -21.21
CA LEU A 70 18.41 0.21 -21.94
C LEU A 70 19.29 -0.97 -21.53
N PRO A 71 19.99 -1.61 -22.49
CA PRO A 71 21.02 -2.57 -22.17
C PRO A 71 22.06 -1.94 -21.24
N PRO A 72 22.60 -2.69 -20.26
CA PRO A 72 23.64 -2.18 -19.37
C PRO A 72 24.80 -1.57 -20.19
N PRO A 73 25.33 -0.41 -19.80
CA PRO A 73 26.47 0.20 -20.49
C PRO A 73 27.69 -0.70 -20.29
N GLY A 74 27.98 -1.51 -21.30
CA GLY A 74 28.99 -2.56 -21.24
C GLY A 74 28.62 -3.86 -21.96
N ASP A 75 27.41 -3.99 -22.50
CA ASP A 75 27.09 -5.06 -23.46
C ASP A 75 27.50 -4.64 -24.89
N PRO A 76 28.59 -5.19 -25.46
CA PRO A 76 28.90 -5.03 -26.86
C PRO A 76 27.94 -5.91 -27.68
N THR A 77 26.77 -5.40 -28.04
CA THR A 77 26.12 -5.87 -29.27
C THR A 77 26.60 -4.96 -30.40
N PRO A 78 27.11 -5.50 -31.53
CA PRO A 78 26.45 -6.55 -32.33
C PRO A 78 27.38 -7.69 -32.79
N ARG A 79 26.92 -8.96 -32.74
CA ARG A 79 27.39 -9.97 -33.70
C ARG A 79 26.57 -9.86 -34.99
N GLU A 80 26.86 -8.83 -35.77
CA GLU A 80 26.69 -8.90 -37.22
C GLU A 80 27.76 -9.87 -37.75
N GLY A 81 27.35 -11.05 -38.20
CA GLY A 81 28.30 -12.07 -38.67
C GLY A 81 27.66 -13.43 -38.91
N GLY A 82 26.55 -13.46 -39.64
CA GLY A 82 25.87 -14.67 -40.09
C GLY A 82 25.46 -14.56 -41.55
N GLN A 83 26.38 -14.10 -42.40
CA GLN A 83 26.31 -14.40 -43.84
C GLN A 83 26.96 -15.77 -44.06
N THR A 84 26.13 -16.80 -44.20
CA THR A 84 26.35 -17.95 -45.10
C THR A 84 24.99 -18.48 -45.51
#